data_AF-A0A4V2ZML2-F1
#
_entry.id   AF-A0A4V2ZML2-F1
#
_cell.length_a   1.000
_cell.length_b   1.000
_cell.length_c   1.000
_cell.angle_alpha   90.00
_cell.angle_beta   90.00
_cell.angle_gamma   90.00
#
_symmetry.space_group_name_H-M   'P 1'
#
loop_
_entity.id
_entity.type
_entity.pdbx_description
1 polymer ?
#
loop_
_entity_poly.entity_id
_entity_poly.type
_entity_poly.pdbx_seq_one_letter_code
_entity_poly.pdbx_strand_id
1 'polypeptide(L)'
;MIEQIVIVGFGCIGQAVLPLLERIWPKVAITVVDRLLDHTRMQIVANYGLHAIETNVTAGNYETVLGPLLSPGTFLLNLAPSVCSRDLIALAQAHGAFYVDAGIEPWDYEADPQASHLSNYALRDAMLAFARGRESLPTALVAHGANPGLVSVLVKAALMALAGNAGLQLPEPEDRADWAALARALDVRVIQVAEYDSQQAPGYPRDGEFANTWSAEGFITECLQDAELGWGTHEPALPPDGYRHGYGSGAAVALDRPGHRTRVRSWSPRHGPFDAYLITHNESISIAEYLTDTTPGQPPYRPTVYYAYRPTSATQVSMQWLDDRAAPRVRAERILRDEIQCGEDELGVLLMSGRHGAVWYGSRLSVQRARSLAPYNTATSLQVASSLVAGMQWMLANPACGVVESDALDFRPVLADAAHWWAPLSVHFTDWLPRPGATSLAFTDFLLDDPTAQPVACQPATSPTMAC
;
A
#
# COMPACT_ATOMS: atom_id res chain seq x y z
N MET A 1 7.76 -28.31 -2.21
CA MET A 1 6.68 -28.22 -1.20
C MET A 1 7.14 -27.23 -0.14
N ILE A 2 6.21 -26.54 0.51
CA ILE A 2 6.52 -25.69 1.65
C ILE A 2 6.67 -26.56 2.91
N GLU A 3 7.71 -26.31 3.68
CA GLU A 3 8.04 -27.08 4.90
C GLU A 3 8.02 -26.19 6.15
N GLN A 4 8.41 -24.93 6.00
CA GLN A 4 8.49 -23.98 7.10
C GLN A 4 8.07 -22.57 6.67
N ILE A 5 7.45 -21.83 7.58
CA ILE A 5 7.23 -20.39 7.47
C ILE A 5 7.92 -19.71 8.64
N VAL A 6 8.72 -18.70 8.34
CA VAL A 6 9.36 -17.81 9.32
C VAL A 6 8.71 -16.45 9.19
N ILE A 7 8.07 -15.97 10.24
CA ILE A 7 7.44 -14.64 10.28
C ILE A 7 8.31 -13.73 11.15
N VAL A 8 8.87 -12.69 10.54
CA VAL A 8 9.55 -11.60 11.25
C VAL A 8 8.54 -10.49 11.46
N GLY A 9 8.21 -10.18 12.71
CA GLY A 9 7.13 -9.25 13.06
C GLY A 9 5.81 -9.96 13.35
N PHE A 10 5.40 -9.91 14.61
CA PHE A 10 4.19 -10.49 15.17
C PHE A 10 3.23 -9.40 15.68
N GLY A 11 3.15 -8.31 14.92
CA GLY A 11 2.17 -7.23 15.07
C GLY A 11 0.79 -7.59 14.50
N CYS A 12 0.04 -6.58 14.04
CA CYS A 12 -1.32 -6.77 13.54
C CYS A 12 -1.40 -7.75 12.36
N ILE A 13 -0.53 -7.59 11.35
CA ILE A 13 -0.54 -8.43 10.14
C ILE A 13 0.05 -9.83 10.43
N GLY A 14 1.14 -9.90 11.19
CA GLY A 14 1.74 -11.19 11.59
C GLY A 14 0.79 -12.09 12.37
N GLN A 15 -0.11 -11.51 13.17
CA GLN A 15 -1.19 -12.27 13.84
C GLN A 15 -2.35 -12.58 12.88
N ALA A 16 -2.73 -11.62 12.04
CA ALA A 16 -3.85 -11.74 11.10
C ALA A 16 -3.67 -12.85 10.05
N VAL A 17 -2.43 -13.11 9.63
CA VAL A 17 -2.12 -14.10 8.58
C VAL A 17 -2.19 -15.54 9.06
N LEU A 18 -2.00 -15.79 10.36
CA LEU A 18 -1.95 -17.15 10.94
C LEU A 18 -3.16 -18.04 10.60
N PRO A 19 -4.43 -17.63 10.84
CA PRO A 19 -5.57 -18.48 10.52
C PRO A 19 -5.70 -18.82 9.04
N LEU A 20 -5.16 -17.97 8.14
CA LEU A 20 -5.15 -18.24 6.71
C LEU A 20 -4.07 -19.26 6.35
N LEU A 21 -2.87 -19.12 6.94
CA LEU A 21 -1.77 -20.07 6.77
C LEU A 21 -2.13 -21.46 7.30
N GLU A 22 -2.75 -21.54 8.48
CA GLU A 22 -3.22 -22.81 9.04
C GLU A 22 -4.28 -23.47 8.14
N ARG A 23 -5.17 -22.67 7.55
CA ARG A 23 -6.21 -23.20 6.64
C ARG A 23 -5.62 -23.75 5.34
N ILE A 24 -4.59 -23.10 4.79
CA ILE A 24 -4.03 -23.43 3.47
C ILE A 24 -2.88 -24.44 3.58
N TRP A 25 -2.05 -24.32 4.61
CA TRP A 25 -0.91 -25.19 4.90
C TRP A 25 -0.93 -25.71 6.36
N PRO A 26 -1.92 -26.54 6.75
CA PRO A 26 -2.14 -26.96 8.15
C PRO A 26 -1.01 -27.79 8.78
N LYS A 27 -0.02 -28.22 7.99
CA LYS A 27 1.09 -29.08 8.44
C LYS A 27 2.44 -28.37 8.45
N VAL A 28 2.50 -27.12 7.99
CA VAL A 28 3.74 -26.37 7.90
C VAL A 28 4.11 -25.85 9.29
N ALA A 29 5.38 -26.03 9.67
CA ALA A 29 5.89 -25.47 10.90
C ALA A 29 6.01 -23.94 10.76
N ILE A 30 5.54 -23.20 11.76
CA ILE A 30 5.61 -21.74 11.77
C ILE A 30 6.46 -21.27 12.94
N THR A 31 7.47 -20.47 12.63
CA THR A 31 8.35 -19.80 13.60
C THR A 31 8.10 -18.30 13.54
N VAL A 32 7.79 -17.67 14.67
CA VAL A 32 7.66 -16.21 14.79
C VAL A 32 8.90 -15.62 15.46
N VAL A 33 9.40 -14.51 14.92
CA VAL A 33 10.51 -13.73 15.46
C VAL A 33 10.00 -12.30 15.67
N ASP A 34 9.96 -11.84 16.92
CA ASP A 34 9.50 -10.49 17.26
C ASP A 34 10.34 -9.89 18.39
N ARG A 35 10.47 -8.56 18.41
CA ARG A 35 11.16 -7.83 19.48
C ARG A 35 10.45 -7.94 20.85
N LEU A 36 9.16 -8.25 20.87
CA LEU A 36 8.33 -8.34 22.07
C LEU A 36 7.25 -9.43 21.94
N LEU A 37 7.31 -10.45 22.78
CA LEU A 37 6.28 -11.48 22.91
C LEU A 37 5.60 -11.35 24.29
N ASP A 38 4.72 -10.35 24.40
CA ASP A 38 3.89 -10.18 25.58
C ASP A 38 2.95 -11.38 25.84
N HIS A 39 2.25 -11.35 26.97
CA HIS A 39 1.33 -12.40 27.36
C HIS A 39 0.27 -12.72 26.29
N THR A 40 -0.28 -11.70 25.62
CA THR A 40 -1.30 -11.90 24.58
C THR A 40 -0.70 -12.58 23.34
N ARG A 41 0.48 -12.17 22.90
CA ARG A 41 1.20 -12.80 21.80
C ARG A 41 1.60 -14.24 22.12
N MET A 42 2.09 -14.48 23.35
CA MET A 42 2.44 -15.83 23.82
C MET A 42 1.22 -16.76 23.91
N GLN A 43 0.03 -16.24 24.21
CA GLN A 43 -1.20 -17.03 24.10
C GLN A 43 -1.50 -17.45 22.66
N ILE A 44 -1.31 -16.56 21.67
CA ILE A 44 -1.49 -16.92 20.26
C ILE A 44 -0.46 -17.97 19.83
N VAL A 45 0.81 -17.79 20.22
CA VAL A 45 1.90 -18.77 20.01
C VAL A 45 1.50 -20.14 20.55
N ALA A 46 1.01 -20.22 21.79
CA ALA A 46 0.58 -21.48 22.39
C ALA A 46 -0.65 -22.09 21.68
N ASN A 47 -1.64 -21.27 21.33
CA ASN A 47 -2.87 -21.73 20.69
C ASN A 47 -2.65 -22.33 19.30
N TYR A 48 -1.70 -21.78 18.53
CA TYR A 48 -1.35 -22.26 17.19
C TYR A 48 -0.15 -23.21 17.16
N GLY A 49 0.43 -23.54 18.33
CA GLY A 49 1.61 -24.41 18.43
C GLY A 49 2.84 -23.86 17.68
N LEU A 50 3.01 -22.53 17.68
CA LEU A 50 4.11 -21.86 16.98
C LEU A 50 5.42 -22.03 17.75
N HIS A 51 6.54 -22.03 17.02
CA HIS A 51 7.84 -21.72 17.62
C HIS A 51 8.00 -20.20 17.71
N ALA A 52 8.59 -19.70 18.79
CA ALA A 52 8.73 -18.26 18.99
C ALA A 52 10.11 -17.89 19.48
N ILE A 53 10.66 -16.82 18.91
CA ILE A 53 11.97 -16.26 19.24
C ILE A 53 11.75 -14.78 19.57
N GLU A 54 11.86 -14.42 20.85
CA GLU A 54 11.83 -13.02 21.27
C GLU A 54 13.22 -12.41 21.06
N THR A 55 13.39 -11.63 19.98
CA THR A 55 14.66 -10.97 19.64
C THR A 55 14.38 -9.79 18.71
N ASN A 56 15.04 -8.66 18.97
CA ASN A 56 15.07 -7.55 18.03
C ASN A 56 15.99 -7.88 16.85
N VAL A 57 15.44 -7.99 15.64
CA VAL A 57 16.21 -8.21 14.41
C VAL A 57 16.83 -6.89 13.97
N THR A 58 18.12 -6.91 13.66
CA THR A 58 18.93 -5.73 13.33
C THR A 58 19.95 -6.08 12.24
N ALA A 59 20.51 -5.06 11.60
CA ALA A 59 21.61 -5.23 10.63
C ALA A 59 22.79 -6.05 11.17
N GLY A 60 23.03 -6.04 12.49
CA GLY A 60 24.15 -6.75 13.12
C GLY A 60 23.87 -8.21 13.50
N ASN A 61 22.61 -8.66 13.48
CA ASN A 61 22.25 -10.02 13.94
C ASN A 61 21.30 -10.79 13.02
N TYR A 62 20.74 -10.19 11.97
CA TYR A 62 19.71 -10.84 11.14
C TYR A 62 20.17 -12.17 10.53
N GLU A 63 21.43 -12.27 10.08
CA GLU A 63 21.97 -13.52 9.52
C GLU A 63 22.07 -14.63 10.58
N THR A 64 22.49 -14.30 11.80
CA THR A 64 22.67 -15.30 12.86
C THR A 64 21.34 -15.75 13.46
N VAL A 65 20.36 -14.85 13.52
CA VAL A 65 19.01 -15.13 14.04
C VAL A 65 18.17 -15.89 13.00
N LEU A 66 18.15 -15.42 11.75
CA LEU A 66 17.24 -15.94 10.73
C LEU A 66 17.89 -17.04 9.89
N GLY A 67 19.18 -16.97 9.56
CA GLY A 67 19.87 -17.94 8.70
C GLY A 67 19.66 -19.41 9.09
N PRO A 68 19.74 -19.80 10.38
CA PRO A 68 19.47 -21.17 10.81
C PRO A 68 18.03 -21.67 10.57
N LEU A 69 17.09 -20.75 10.33
CA LEU A 69 15.68 -21.05 10.07
C LEU A 69 15.37 -21.18 8.57
N LEU A 70 16.34 -20.90 7.68
CA LEU A 70 16.11 -20.80 6.25
C LEU A 70 16.74 -21.99 5.51
N SER A 71 15.94 -22.59 4.63
CA SER A 71 16.32 -23.68 3.75
C SER A 71 15.38 -23.72 2.54
N PRO A 72 15.68 -24.51 1.50
CA PRO A 72 14.73 -24.74 0.40
C PRO A 72 13.38 -25.23 0.94
N GLY A 73 12.29 -24.58 0.52
CA GLY A 73 10.94 -24.87 1.04
C GLY A 73 10.54 -24.02 2.25
N THR A 74 11.41 -23.11 2.72
CA THR A 74 11.04 -22.08 3.70
C THR A 74 10.46 -20.85 3.01
N PHE A 75 9.40 -20.26 3.58
CA PHE A 75 8.99 -18.88 3.31
C PHE A 75 9.46 -17.96 4.44
N LEU A 76 10.15 -16.88 4.10
CA LEU A 76 10.46 -15.78 5.01
C LEU A 76 9.47 -14.64 4.77
N LEU A 77 8.58 -14.42 5.73
CA LEU A 77 7.61 -13.33 5.74
C LEU A 77 8.18 -12.17 6.57
N ASN A 78 8.47 -11.04 5.94
CA ASN A 78 8.88 -9.81 6.64
C ASN A 78 7.67 -8.91 6.85
N LEU A 79 7.14 -8.90 8.07
CA LEU A 79 5.95 -8.15 8.50
C LEU A 79 6.28 -7.24 9.69
N ALA A 80 7.56 -6.88 9.84
CA ALA A 80 8.08 -5.97 10.85
C ALA A 80 8.48 -4.63 10.20
N PRO A 81 8.20 -3.49 10.84
CA PRO A 81 8.79 -2.22 10.42
C PRO A 81 10.29 -2.22 10.70
N SER A 82 11.05 -1.43 9.93
CA SER A 82 12.48 -1.18 10.16
C SER A 82 13.36 -2.45 10.13
N VAL A 83 12.96 -3.45 9.34
CA VAL A 83 13.75 -4.66 9.06
C VAL A 83 14.01 -4.73 7.56
N CYS A 84 15.27 -4.55 7.16
CA CYS A 84 15.58 -4.23 5.76
C CYS A 84 15.19 -5.36 4.78
N SER A 85 14.26 -5.07 3.86
CA SER A 85 13.79 -6.06 2.90
C SER A 85 14.90 -6.59 2.01
N ARG A 86 15.78 -5.72 1.51
CA ARG A 86 16.89 -6.09 0.62
C ARG A 86 17.81 -7.15 1.25
N ASP A 87 18.20 -6.93 2.50
CA ASP A 87 19.15 -7.80 3.19
C ASP A 87 18.50 -9.15 3.54
N LEU A 88 17.22 -9.14 3.94
CA LEU A 88 16.47 -10.38 4.16
C LEU A 88 16.23 -11.17 2.86
N ILE A 89 15.98 -10.49 1.73
CA ILE A 89 15.90 -11.16 0.41
C ILE A 89 17.23 -11.82 0.06
N ALA A 90 18.35 -11.12 0.24
CA ALA A 90 19.68 -11.68 -0.02
C ALA A 90 19.92 -12.94 0.82
N LEU A 91 19.57 -12.90 2.10
CA LEU A 91 19.69 -14.04 3.02
C LEU A 91 18.77 -15.20 2.61
N ALA A 92 17.50 -14.93 2.33
CA ALA A 92 16.54 -15.96 1.89
C ALA A 92 17.02 -16.65 0.60
N GLN A 93 17.40 -15.88 -0.41
CA GLN A 93 17.90 -16.43 -1.68
C GLN A 93 19.18 -17.24 -1.52
N ALA A 94 20.11 -16.80 -0.64
CA ALA A 94 21.33 -17.55 -0.34
C ALA A 94 21.04 -18.94 0.28
N HIS A 95 19.91 -19.08 0.97
CA HIS A 95 19.44 -20.32 1.57
C HIS A 95 18.43 -21.09 0.70
N GLY A 96 18.13 -20.62 -0.52
CA GLY A 96 17.13 -21.26 -1.38
C GLY A 96 15.67 -21.03 -0.93
N ALA A 97 15.43 -20.11 0.00
CA ALA A 97 14.12 -19.82 0.58
C ALA A 97 13.37 -18.75 -0.23
N PHE A 98 12.04 -18.77 -0.12
CA PHE A 98 11.17 -17.72 -0.64
C PHE A 98 11.13 -16.52 0.31
N TYR A 99 10.85 -15.34 -0.23
CA TYR A 99 10.66 -14.11 0.56
C TYR A 99 9.37 -13.40 0.17
N VAL A 100 8.63 -12.89 1.15
CA VAL A 100 7.51 -11.96 0.90
C VAL A 100 7.43 -10.90 1.99
N ASP A 101 7.10 -9.66 1.61
CA ASP A 101 6.80 -8.55 2.52
C ASP A 101 5.54 -7.79 2.07
N ALA A 102 5.05 -6.89 2.94
CA ALA A 102 3.92 -6.01 2.64
C ALA A 102 4.35 -4.57 2.30
N GLY A 103 5.64 -4.26 2.42
CA GLY A 103 6.25 -2.96 2.19
C GLY A 103 7.77 -3.09 2.15
N ILE A 104 8.43 -2.20 1.39
CA ILE A 104 9.90 -2.21 1.27
C ILE A 104 10.49 -1.42 2.43
N GLU A 105 11.11 -2.12 3.37
CA GLU A 105 11.61 -1.52 4.60
C GLU A 105 13.13 -1.27 4.54
N PRO A 106 13.63 -0.15 5.09
CA PRO A 106 15.03 0.04 5.45
C PRO A 106 15.32 -0.56 6.85
N TRP A 107 16.58 -0.50 7.30
CA TRP A 107 16.91 -0.78 8.71
C TRP A 107 16.57 0.38 9.65
N ASP A 108 16.51 1.59 9.13
CA ASP A 108 16.31 2.80 9.92
C ASP A 108 15.69 3.90 9.04
N TYR A 109 14.65 4.55 9.57
CA TYR A 109 13.99 5.71 8.96
C TYR A 109 14.54 7.06 9.50
N GLU A 110 15.33 7.04 10.58
CA GLU A 110 15.77 8.25 11.31
C GLU A 110 16.99 8.96 10.68
N ALA A 111 17.50 8.49 9.54
CA ALA A 111 18.76 9.00 9.00
C ALA A 111 18.73 10.48 8.56
N ASP A 112 17.57 11.04 8.17
CA ASP A 112 17.35 12.48 7.94
C ASP A 112 15.86 12.77 7.58
N PRO A 113 15.12 13.64 8.29
CA PRO A 113 13.74 14.02 7.95
C PRO A 113 13.56 14.70 6.58
N GLN A 114 14.65 15.12 5.93
CA GLN A 114 14.70 15.62 4.55
C GLN A 114 15.26 14.60 3.55
N ALA A 115 15.49 13.37 3.99
CA ALA A 115 16.05 12.29 3.18
C ALA A 115 15.11 11.89 2.04
N SER A 116 15.28 12.52 0.88
CA SER A 116 14.75 11.97 -0.38
C SER A 116 15.20 10.51 -0.63
N HIS A 117 16.21 9.99 0.08
CA HIS A 117 16.70 8.61 -0.02
C HIS A 117 15.87 7.58 0.75
N LEU A 118 14.91 8.02 1.57
CA LEU A 118 13.97 7.15 2.29
C LEU A 118 12.54 7.25 1.75
N SER A 119 12.30 7.95 0.64
CA SER A 119 10.98 7.92 -0.01
C SER A 119 10.69 6.54 -0.59
N ASN A 120 9.41 6.23 -0.82
CA ASN A 120 9.03 4.97 -1.48
C ASN A 120 9.68 4.85 -2.86
N TYR A 121 9.85 5.97 -3.59
CA TYR A 121 10.60 5.96 -4.85
C TYR A 121 12.06 5.54 -4.67
N ALA A 122 12.75 6.09 -3.67
CA ALA A 122 14.15 5.77 -3.41
C ALA A 122 14.36 4.31 -3.00
N LEU A 123 13.53 3.84 -2.06
CA LEU A 123 13.55 2.45 -1.58
C LEU A 123 13.25 1.48 -2.74
N ARG A 124 12.28 1.81 -3.59
CA ARG A 124 11.96 1.04 -4.79
C ARG A 124 13.09 1.06 -5.81
N ASP A 125 13.69 2.21 -6.11
CA ASP A 125 14.82 2.31 -7.06
C ASP A 125 16.01 1.46 -6.60
N ALA A 126 16.34 1.50 -5.32
CA ALA A 126 17.38 0.66 -4.72
C ALA A 126 17.03 -0.84 -4.82
N MET A 127 15.76 -1.21 -4.59
CA MET A 127 15.29 -2.59 -4.73
C MET A 127 15.39 -3.09 -6.19
N LEU A 128 14.98 -2.28 -7.16
CA LEU A 128 15.09 -2.61 -8.59
C LEU A 128 16.55 -2.73 -9.04
N ALA A 129 17.42 -1.87 -8.53
CA ALA A 129 18.86 -1.99 -8.79
C ALA A 129 19.43 -3.29 -8.21
N PHE A 130 19.01 -3.66 -6.99
CA PHE A 130 19.38 -4.91 -6.32
C PHE A 130 18.85 -6.15 -7.04
N ALA A 131 17.66 -6.07 -7.66
CA ALA A 131 17.03 -7.16 -8.38
C ALA A 131 17.78 -7.60 -9.65
N ARG A 132 18.56 -6.70 -10.27
CA ARG A 132 19.29 -6.97 -11.53
C ARG A 132 20.28 -8.12 -11.36
N GLY A 133 20.20 -9.12 -12.25
CA GLY A 133 21.05 -10.30 -12.22
C GLY A 133 20.60 -11.38 -11.23
N ARG A 134 19.42 -11.23 -10.61
CA ARG A 134 18.82 -12.19 -9.67
C ARG A 134 17.59 -12.91 -10.25
N GLU A 135 17.31 -12.78 -11.54
CA GLU A 135 16.04 -13.17 -12.18
C GLU A 135 15.76 -14.69 -12.12
N SER A 136 16.78 -15.50 -11.83
CA SER A 136 16.68 -16.97 -11.71
C SER A 136 16.81 -17.48 -10.27
N LEU A 137 16.98 -16.58 -9.30
CA LEU A 137 17.04 -16.93 -7.88
C LEU A 137 15.63 -17.22 -7.34
N PRO A 138 15.51 -17.86 -6.15
CA PRO A 138 14.22 -18.05 -5.50
C PRO A 138 13.40 -16.77 -5.46
N THR A 139 12.11 -16.92 -5.74
CA THR A 139 11.20 -15.78 -5.85
C THR A 139 11.11 -15.02 -4.53
N ALA A 140 11.28 -13.71 -4.62
CA ALA A 140 11.09 -12.73 -3.57
C ALA A 140 10.02 -11.74 -4.04
N LEU A 141 8.84 -11.80 -3.43
CA LEU A 141 7.71 -10.95 -3.76
C LEU A 141 7.70 -9.74 -2.83
N VAL A 142 7.96 -8.56 -3.37
CA VAL A 142 8.07 -7.33 -2.58
C VAL A 142 6.81 -6.48 -2.69
N ALA A 143 6.54 -5.71 -1.64
CA ALA A 143 5.42 -4.79 -1.55
C ALA A 143 4.08 -5.47 -1.91
N HIS A 144 3.78 -6.60 -1.26
CA HIS A 144 2.59 -7.42 -1.56
C HIS A 144 1.67 -7.60 -0.34
N GLY A 145 1.12 -6.48 0.13
CA GLY A 145 -0.01 -6.44 1.04
C GLY A 145 -1.34 -6.22 0.28
N ALA A 146 -2.23 -5.39 0.82
CA ALA A 146 -3.44 -5.00 0.11
C ALA A 146 -3.10 -3.93 -0.96
N ASN A 147 -2.48 -2.86 -0.50
CA ASN A 147 -1.93 -1.71 -1.23
C ASN A 147 -0.65 -1.32 -0.49
N PRO A 148 0.55 -1.41 -1.08
CA PRO A 148 0.85 -2.05 -2.37
C PRO A 148 0.51 -3.54 -2.33
N GLY A 149 0.19 -4.15 -3.49
CA GLY A 149 -0.15 -5.57 -3.55
C GLY A 149 -1.33 -5.90 -4.45
N LEU A 150 -2.42 -6.38 -3.84
CA LEU A 150 -3.61 -6.79 -4.60
C LEU A 150 -4.21 -5.66 -5.43
N VAL A 151 -4.02 -4.40 -5.07
CA VAL A 151 -4.44 -3.27 -5.92
C VAL A 151 -3.80 -3.29 -7.32
N SER A 152 -2.55 -3.74 -7.49
CA SER A 152 -1.95 -3.94 -8.82
C SER A 152 -2.67 -5.02 -9.63
N VAL A 153 -3.10 -6.09 -8.95
CA VAL A 153 -3.94 -7.15 -9.52
C VAL A 153 -5.33 -6.61 -9.90
N LEU A 154 -5.91 -5.75 -9.06
CA LEU A 154 -7.18 -5.08 -9.33
C LEU A 154 -7.07 -4.09 -10.49
N VAL A 155 -5.93 -3.40 -10.70
CA VAL A 155 -5.71 -2.53 -11.86
C VAL A 155 -5.84 -3.33 -13.16
N LYS A 156 -5.21 -4.51 -13.24
CA LYS A 156 -5.34 -5.40 -14.41
C LYS A 156 -6.80 -5.83 -14.62
N ALA A 157 -7.49 -6.23 -13.55
CA ALA A 157 -8.92 -6.59 -13.62
C ALA A 157 -9.80 -5.40 -14.07
N ALA A 158 -9.51 -4.19 -13.60
CA ALA A 158 -10.23 -2.97 -13.96
C ALA A 158 -9.97 -2.54 -15.41
N LEU A 159 -8.74 -2.68 -15.90
CA LEU A 159 -8.41 -2.47 -17.33
C LEU A 159 -9.23 -3.40 -18.23
N MET A 160 -9.32 -4.69 -17.87
CA MET A 160 -10.14 -5.66 -18.61
C MET A 160 -11.64 -5.31 -18.56
N ALA A 161 -12.14 -4.88 -17.39
CA ALA A 161 -13.52 -4.44 -17.25
C ALA A 161 -13.82 -3.20 -18.12
N LEU A 162 -12.89 -2.22 -18.12
CA LEU A 162 -13.02 -1.01 -18.93
C LEU A 162 -12.94 -1.31 -20.43
N ALA A 163 -12.07 -2.22 -20.86
CA ALA A 163 -12.00 -2.70 -22.25
C ALA A 163 -13.31 -3.33 -22.71
N GLY A 164 -13.90 -4.19 -21.88
CA GLY A 164 -15.22 -4.77 -22.15
C GLY A 164 -16.31 -3.72 -22.28
N ASN A 165 -16.35 -2.74 -21.36
CA ASN A 165 -17.34 -1.65 -21.39
C ASN A 165 -17.16 -0.72 -22.60
N ALA A 166 -15.91 -0.46 -23.01
CA ALA A 166 -15.59 0.32 -24.20
C ALA A 166 -15.84 -0.45 -25.52
N GLY A 167 -16.15 -1.75 -25.45
CA GLY A 167 -16.33 -2.60 -26.63
C GLY A 167 -15.05 -2.87 -27.41
N LEU A 168 -13.87 -2.70 -26.79
CA LEU A 168 -12.59 -2.97 -27.44
C LEU A 168 -12.34 -4.48 -27.50
N GLN A 169 -12.16 -5.00 -28.70
CA GLN A 169 -11.80 -6.40 -28.95
C GLN A 169 -10.29 -6.48 -29.14
N LEU A 170 -9.55 -6.46 -28.03
CA LEU A 170 -8.09 -6.59 -28.01
C LEU A 170 -7.69 -7.98 -27.49
N PRO A 171 -6.54 -8.53 -27.92
CA PRO A 171 -5.96 -9.70 -27.28
C PRO A 171 -5.78 -9.48 -25.77
N GLU A 172 -5.89 -10.55 -25.00
CA GLU A 172 -5.59 -10.47 -23.56
C GLU A 172 -4.09 -10.17 -23.39
N PRO A 173 -3.70 -9.18 -22.57
CA PRO A 173 -2.30 -8.84 -22.38
C PRO A 173 -1.50 -9.97 -21.74
N GLU A 174 -0.36 -10.35 -22.34
CA GLU A 174 0.50 -11.43 -21.84
C GLU A 174 1.67 -10.89 -21.02
N ASP A 175 2.19 -9.72 -21.40
CA ASP A 175 3.36 -9.12 -20.77
C ASP A 175 3.15 -7.64 -20.40
N ARG A 176 4.19 -7.03 -19.83
CA ARG A 176 4.18 -5.61 -19.43
C ARG A 176 3.86 -4.68 -20.60
N ALA A 177 4.42 -4.95 -21.79
CA ALA A 177 4.24 -4.09 -22.95
C ALA A 177 2.78 -4.12 -23.42
N ASP A 178 2.15 -5.29 -23.41
CA ASP A 178 0.73 -5.43 -23.75
C ASP A 178 -0.18 -4.71 -22.74
N TRP A 179 0.13 -4.79 -21.43
CA TRP A 179 -0.64 -4.08 -20.41
C TRP A 179 -0.54 -2.56 -20.57
N ALA A 180 0.66 -2.05 -20.86
CA ALA A 180 0.88 -0.63 -21.14
C ALA A 180 0.15 -0.19 -22.42
N ALA A 181 0.19 -1.01 -23.47
CA ALA A 181 -0.53 -0.77 -24.72
C ALA A 181 -2.06 -0.77 -24.52
N LEU A 182 -2.59 -1.68 -23.70
CA LEU A 182 -4.01 -1.70 -23.35
C LEU A 182 -4.43 -0.43 -22.61
N ALA A 183 -3.68 -0.04 -21.57
CA ALA A 183 -3.96 1.18 -20.81
C ALA A 183 -3.94 2.43 -21.70
N ARG A 184 -2.98 2.49 -22.64
CA ARG A 184 -2.91 3.53 -23.68
C ARG A 184 -4.10 3.52 -24.62
N ALA A 185 -4.49 2.36 -25.14
CA ALA A 185 -5.63 2.22 -26.04
C ALA A 185 -6.93 2.67 -25.35
N LEU A 186 -7.04 2.40 -24.06
CA LEU A 186 -8.12 2.86 -23.19
C LEU A 186 -8.00 4.32 -22.74
N ASP A 187 -6.95 5.04 -23.14
CA ASP A 187 -6.73 6.42 -22.72
C ASP A 187 -6.80 6.62 -21.20
N VAL A 188 -6.33 5.65 -20.42
CA VAL A 188 -6.35 5.76 -18.96
C VAL A 188 -5.39 6.88 -18.56
N ARG A 189 -5.92 7.89 -17.90
CA ARG A 189 -5.17 9.09 -17.53
C ARG A 189 -4.81 9.07 -16.06
N VAL A 190 -5.77 8.75 -15.20
CA VAL A 190 -5.60 8.74 -13.75
C VAL A 190 -6.02 7.38 -13.20
N ILE A 191 -5.20 6.84 -12.30
CA ILE A 191 -5.52 5.67 -11.48
C ILE A 191 -5.39 6.11 -10.02
N GLN A 192 -6.49 6.09 -9.28
CA GLN A 192 -6.41 6.24 -7.83
C GLN A 192 -6.48 4.87 -7.20
N VAL A 193 -5.59 4.55 -6.26
CA VAL A 193 -5.93 3.58 -5.22
C VAL A 193 -6.90 4.32 -4.31
N ALA A 194 -8.19 4.02 -4.44
CA ALA A 194 -9.27 4.76 -3.80
C ALA A 194 -9.77 3.97 -2.60
N GLU A 195 -9.40 4.44 -1.41
CA GLU A 195 -9.72 3.75 -0.16
C GLU A 195 -10.51 4.65 0.79
N TYR A 196 -11.56 4.07 1.35
CA TYR A 196 -12.36 4.68 2.41
C TYR A 196 -12.54 3.67 3.55
N ASP A 197 -11.80 3.86 4.63
CA ASP A 197 -11.98 3.08 5.86
C ASP A 197 -13.08 3.73 6.71
N SER A 198 -14.21 3.04 6.80
CA SER A 198 -15.39 3.46 7.57
C SER A 198 -15.51 2.74 8.91
N GLN A 199 -14.51 1.95 9.31
CA GLN A 199 -14.49 1.24 10.58
C GLN A 199 -14.54 2.20 11.77
N GLN A 200 -15.36 1.83 12.76
CA GLN A 200 -15.64 2.66 13.92
C GLN A 200 -15.39 1.88 15.22
N ALA A 201 -14.55 2.46 16.06
CA ALA A 201 -14.38 2.06 17.45
C ALA A 201 -15.10 3.05 18.38
N PRO A 202 -15.58 2.63 19.56
CA PRO A 202 -16.20 3.51 20.52
C PRO A 202 -15.16 4.45 21.17
N GLY A 203 -15.59 5.69 21.41
CA GLY A 203 -14.75 6.72 22.04
C GLY A 203 -13.81 7.42 21.06
N TYR A 204 -13.24 8.52 21.51
CA TYR A 204 -12.22 9.27 20.76
C TYR A 204 -10.82 8.78 21.14
N PRO A 205 -9.83 8.93 20.25
CA PRO A 205 -8.43 8.82 20.64
C PRO A 205 -8.12 9.71 21.85
N ARG A 206 -7.29 9.22 22.77
CA ARG A 206 -6.83 10.00 23.93
C ARG A 206 -5.90 11.14 23.49
N ASP A 207 -5.63 12.09 24.39
CA ASP A 207 -4.63 13.14 24.16
C ASP A 207 -3.27 12.53 23.81
N GLY A 208 -2.72 12.91 22.66
CA GLY A 208 -1.47 12.36 22.12
C GLY A 208 -1.51 10.87 21.71
N GLU A 209 -2.69 10.25 21.60
CA GLU A 209 -2.82 8.87 21.11
C GLU A 209 -3.04 8.86 19.59
N PHE A 210 -2.24 8.04 18.89
CA PHE A 210 -2.43 7.74 17.48
C PHE A 210 -3.14 6.40 17.31
N ALA A 211 -4.42 6.45 16.94
CA ALA A 211 -5.27 5.27 16.76
C ALA A 211 -5.43 4.95 15.27
N ASN A 212 -5.13 3.72 14.88
CA ASN A 212 -5.22 3.28 13.48
C ASN A 212 -5.68 1.81 13.38
N THR A 213 -6.26 1.41 12.25
CA THR A 213 -6.75 0.03 12.02
C THR A 213 -5.62 -0.95 11.66
N TRP A 214 -4.45 -0.41 11.35
CA TRP A 214 -3.18 -1.10 11.10
C TRP A 214 -2.03 -0.30 11.73
N SER A 215 -0.77 -0.65 11.43
CA SER A 215 0.44 -0.08 12.06
C SER A 215 0.37 1.44 12.21
N ALA A 216 0.36 1.94 13.45
CA ALA A 216 0.39 3.37 13.71
C ALA A 216 1.78 3.95 13.38
N GLU A 217 2.84 3.32 13.86
CA GLU A 217 4.24 3.62 13.50
C GLU A 217 4.44 3.72 11.99
N GLY A 218 4.00 2.71 11.23
CA GLY A 218 4.12 2.69 9.76
C GLY A 218 3.35 3.84 9.10
N PHE A 219 2.08 4.03 9.47
CA PHE A 219 1.26 5.08 8.88
C PHE A 219 1.73 6.49 9.24
N ILE A 220 2.29 6.70 10.44
CA ILE A 220 2.91 7.97 10.81
C ILE A 220 4.10 8.27 9.89
N THR A 221 4.99 7.29 9.68
CA THR A 221 6.14 7.44 8.76
C THR A 221 5.68 7.87 7.37
N GLU A 222 4.70 7.18 6.79
CA GLU A 222 4.15 7.50 5.47
C GLU A 222 3.46 8.88 5.43
N CYS A 223 2.73 9.24 6.50
CA CYS A 223 2.09 10.55 6.62
C CYS A 223 3.08 11.72 6.57
N LEU A 224 4.28 11.53 7.15
CA LEU A 224 5.30 12.57 7.28
C LEU A 224 6.22 12.67 6.06
N GLN A 225 6.26 11.62 5.23
CA GLN A 225 6.91 11.66 3.92
C GLN A 225 6.16 12.59 2.98
N ASP A 226 6.88 13.08 1.95
CA ASP A 226 6.26 13.86 0.88
C ASP A 226 5.15 13.10 0.19
N ALA A 227 4.11 13.83 -0.20
CA ALA A 227 3.11 13.32 -1.13
C ALA A 227 3.81 12.91 -2.43
N GLU A 228 3.76 11.63 -2.76
CA GLU A 228 4.48 11.03 -3.90
C GLU A 228 3.49 10.30 -4.80
N LEU A 229 3.62 10.52 -6.12
CA LEU A 229 2.68 10.02 -7.11
C LEU A 229 3.36 9.69 -8.43
N GLY A 230 2.90 8.63 -9.08
CA GLY A 230 3.18 8.37 -10.48
C GLY A 230 2.67 9.51 -11.35
N TRP A 231 3.48 9.97 -12.30
CA TRP A 231 3.21 11.20 -13.05
C TRP A 231 2.92 10.93 -14.52
N GLY A 232 1.66 11.12 -14.91
CA GLY A 232 1.18 10.80 -16.25
C GLY A 232 1.70 11.75 -17.32
N THR A 233 1.83 11.24 -18.55
CA THR A 233 2.28 12.05 -19.70
C THR A 233 1.21 13.03 -20.20
N HIS A 234 -0.01 12.92 -19.70
CA HIS A 234 -1.13 13.82 -20.01
C HIS A 234 -1.14 15.09 -19.14
N GLU A 235 -0.38 15.10 -18.04
CA GLU A 235 -0.36 16.21 -17.11
C GLU A 235 0.30 17.44 -17.76
N PRO A 236 -0.34 18.62 -17.68
CA PRO A 236 0.14 19.80 -18.40
C PRO A 236 1.40 20.42 -17.79
N ALA A 237 1.50 20.39 -16.46
CA ALA A 237 2.62 20.93 -15.69
C ALA A 237 2.59 20.36 -14.27
N LEU A 238 3.74 20.38 -13.60
CA LEU A 238 3.80 20.09 -12.17
C LEU A 238 3.07 21.18 -11.38
N PRO A 239 2.48 20.84 -10.21
CA PRO A 239 2.07 21.85 -9.24
C PRO A 239 3.26 22.76 -8.85
N PRO A 240 3.01 23.98 -8.33
CA PRO A 240 4.08 24.93 -7.99
C PRO A 240 5.16 24.38 -7.04
N ASP A 241 4.77 23.47 -6.16
CA ASP A 241 5.61 22.78 -5.18
C ASP A 241 5.99 21.34 -5.60
N GLY A 242 5.68 20.95 -6.83
CA GLY A 242 6.02 19.65 -7.39
C GLY A 242 7.47 19.59 -7.86
N TYR A 243 8.16 18.48 -7.55
CA TYR A 243 9.53 18.24 -7.97
C TYR A 243 9.73 16.81 -8.51
N ARG A 244 10.78 16.63 -9.31
CA ARG A 244 11.16 15.33 -9.87
C ARG A 244 12.39 14.79 -9.15
N HIS A 245 12.50 13.47 -9.04
CA HIS A 245 13.73 12.82 -8.61
C HIS A 245 14.82 12.97 -9.68
N GLY A 246 16.07 13.22 -9.26
CA GLY A 246 17.23 13.34 -10.16
C GLY A 246 17.81 12.01 -10.65
N TYR A 247 17.19 10.88 -10.30
CA TYR A 247 17.62 9.51 -10.58
C TYR A 247 16.42 8.57 -10.78
N GLY A 248 16.68 7.31 -11.11
CA GLY A 248 15.66 6.26 -11.31
C GLY A 248 14.88 6.37 -12.62
N SER A 249 13.68 5.78 -12.67
CA SER A 249 12.86 5.65 -13.88
C SER A 249 12.16 6.94 -14.34
N GLY A 250 12.11 7.95 -13.47
CA GLY A 250 11.34 9.17 -13.69
C GLY A 250 9.82 8.91 -13.78
N ALA A 251 9.34 7.79 -13.23
CA ALA A 251 7.94 7.41 -13.21
C ALA A 251 7.09 8.25 -12.26
N ALA A 252 7.70 8.78 -11.20
CA ALA A 252 7.02 9.53 -10.16
C ALA A 252 7.56 10.95 -9.99
N VAL A 253 6.76 11.75 -9.30
CA VAL A 253 7.09 13.07 -8.77
C VAL A 253 6.64 13.12 -7.32
N ALA A 254 7.13 14.12 -6.61
CA ALA A 254 6.69 14.41 -5.25
C ALA A 254 6.30 15.88 -5.14
N LEU A 255 5.52 16.20 -4.11
CA LEU A 255 5.22 17.56 -3.71
C LEU A 255 6.05 17.87 -2.46
N ASP A 256 6.62 19.07 -2.36
CA ASP A 256 7.29 19.55 -1.13
C ASP A 256 6.26 19.91 -0.05
N ARG A 257 5.43 18.93 0.28
CA ARG A 257 4.50 18.92 1.38
C ARG A 257 4.21 17.46 1.79
N PRO A 258 4.00 17.20 3.08
CA PRO A 258 3.71 15.86 3.59
C PRO A 258 2.38 15.31 3.05
N GLY A 259 2.30 13.98 2.95
CA GLY A 259 1.09 13.30 2.47
C GLY A 259 -0.15 13.62 3.31
N HIS A 260 -0.02 13.68 4.64
CA HIS A 260 -1.13 14.02 5.53
C HIS A 260 -1.64 15.46 5.40
N ARG A 261 -0.88 16.35 4.73
CA ARG A 261 -1.29 17.74 4.42
C ARG A 261 -1.75 17.91 2.97
N THR A 262 -1.72 16.85 2.17
CA THR A 262 -2.08 16.89 0.75
C THR A 262 -3.44 16.27 0.56
N ARG A 263 -4.45 17.09 0.23
CA ARG A 263 -5.82 16.61 0.08
C ARG A 263 -6.22 16.51 -1.39
N VAL A 264 -6.81 15.37 -1.75
CA VAL A 264 -7.29 15.06 -3.10
C VAL A 264 -8.76 14.63 -3.08
N ARG A 265 -9.47 14.88 -4.18
CA ARG A 265 -10.82 14.39 -4.43
C ARG A 265 -10.72 12.96 -4.96
N SER A 266 -11.54 12.07 -4.41
CA SER A 266 -11.67 10.70 -4.88
C SER A 266 -13.14 10.29 -4.93
N TRP A 267 -13.38 9.05 -5.35
CA TRP A 267 -14.71 8.48 -5.49
C TRP A 267 -14.69 6.98 -5.22
N SER A 268 -15.72 6.49 -4.53
CA SER A 268 -15.97 5.06 -4.35
C SER A 268 -17.47 4.73 -4.44
N PRO A 269 -17.83 3.46 -4.68
CA PRO A 269 -19.24 3.07 -4.86
C PRO A 269 -20.12 3.33 -3.64
N ARG A 270 -19.62 3.11 -2.42
CA ARG A 270 -20.42 3.27 -1.20
C ARG A 270 -20.53 4.74 -0.78
N HIS A 271 -19.46 5.50 -0.95
CA HIS A 271 -19.37 6.87 -0.41
C HIS A 271 -19.60 7.94 -1.47
N GLY A 272 -19.61 7.59 -2.75
CA GLY A 272 -19.63 8.56 -3.82
C GLY A 272 -18.36 9.41 -3.81
N PRO A 273 -18.44 10.71 -4.13
CA PRO A 273 -17.30 11.62 -4.00
C PRO A 273 -16.88 11.79 -2.53
N PHE A 274 -15.58 11.73 -2.25
CA PHE A 274 -15.03 12.01 -0.93
C PHE A 274 -13.67 12.71 -1.00
N ASP A 275 -13.30 13.35 0.10
CA ASP A 275 -11.98 13.95 0.28
C ASP A 275 -11.04 12.93 0.93
N ALA A 276 -9.83 12.83 0.40
CA ALA A 276 -8.82 11.88 0.80
C ALA A 276 -7.46 12.57 0.99
N TYR A 277 -6.53 11.87 1.63
CA TYR A 277 -5.13 12.26 1.73
C TYR A 277 -4.31 11.56 0.64
N LEU A 278 -3.35 12.29 0.07
CA LEU A 278 -2.37 11.71 -0.86
C LEU A 278 -1.17 11.22 -0.06
N ILE A 279 -1.23 9.97 0.39
CA ILE A 279 -0.15 9.32 1.14
C ILE A 279 0.79 8.64 0.15
N THR A 280 2.11 8.75 0.34
CA THR A 280 3.08 8.06 -0.53
C THR A 280 2.94 6.56 -0.39
N HIS A 281 3.01 5.84 -1.51
CA HIS A 281 2.84 4.39 -1.53
C HIS A 281 3.60 3.79 -2.72
N ASN A 282 4.19 2.60 -2.54
CA ASN A 282 5.02 1.94 -3.56
C ASN A 282 4.27 1.75 -4.90
N GLU A 283 3.00 1.36 -4.85
CA GLU A 283 2.21 1.07 -6.04
C GLU A 283 1.88 2.32 -6.86
N SER A 284 1.90 3.50 -6.24
CA SER A 284 1.76 4.77 -6.96
C SER A 284 2.88 4.95 -7.97
N ILE A 285 4.07 4.44 -7.67
CA ILE A 285 5.24 4.47 -8.54
C ILE A 285 5.26 3.25 -9.45
N SER A 286 5.07 2.05 -8.88
CA SER A 286 5.26 0.79 -9.59
C SER A 286 4.22 0.59 -10.70
N ILE A 287 2.93 0.88 -10.45
CA ILE A 287 1.86 0.78 -11.45
C ILE A 287 2.11 1.78 -12.59
N ALA A 288 2.49 3.03 -12.26
CA ALA A 288 2.78 4.05 -13.25
C ALA A 288 3.93 3.64 -14.16
N GLU A 289 5.02 3.11 -13.59
CA GLU A 289 6.15 2.60 -14.36
C GLU A 289 5.76 1.35 -15.18
N TYR A 290 5.05 0.41 -14.59
CA TYR A 290 4.63 -0.83 -15.24
C TYR A 290 3.80 -0.53 -16.50
N LEU A 291 2.86 0.42 -16.41
CA LEU A 291 2.00 0.86 -17.51
C LEU A 291 2.64 1.94 -18.41
N THR A 292 3.94 2.20 -18.28
CA THR A 292 4.66 3.12 -19.16
C THR A 292 4.93 2.45 -20.52
N ASP A 293 4.45 3.09 -21.59
CA ASP A 293 4.70 2.72 -22.98
C ASP A 293 5.61 3.78 -23.66
N THR A 294 6.79 3.33 -24.07
CA THR A 294 7.83 4.10 -24.76
C THR A 294 8.09 3.58 -26.18
N THR A 295 7.11 2.90 -26.79
CA THR A 295 7.23 2.34 -28.15
C THR A 295 7.77 3.37 -29.13
N PRO A 296 8.90 3.07 -29.83
CA PRO A 296 9.49 4.00 -30.78
C PRO A 296 8.51 4.46 -31.85
N GLY A 297 8.52 5.76 -32.16
CA GLY A 297 7.62 6.37 -33.15
C GLY A 297 6.24 6.74 -32.62
N GLN A 298 5.93 6.45 -31.36
CA GLN A 298 4.72 6.95 -30.69
C GLN A 298 5.07 7.97 -29.60
N PRO A 299 4.19 8.94 -29.31
CA PRO A 299 4.34 9.78 -28.11
C PRO A 299 4.38 8.90 -26.85
N PRO A 300 5.21 9.24 -25.83
CA PRO A 300 5.26 8.45 -24.61
C PRO A 300 3.91 8.45 -23.88
N TYR A 301 3.56 7.31 -23.29
CA TYR A 301 2.34 7.14 -22.51
C TYR A 301 2.67 6.68 -21.09
N ARG A 302 2.01 7.31 -20.11
CA ARG A 302 1.99 6.91 -18.70
C ARG A 302 0.73 7.48 -18.02
N PRO A 303 0.04 6.73 -17.16
CA PRO A 303 -1.01 7.28 -16.30
C PRO A 303 -0.43 7.98 -15.06
N THR A 304 -1.16 8.96 -14.54
CA THR A 304 -0.95 9.47 -13.18
C THR A 304 -1.52 8.44 -12.21
N VAL A 305 -0.75 8.06 -11.19
CA VAL A 305 -1.17 7.04 -10.21
C VAL A 305 -0.86 7.53 -8.81
N TYR A 306 -1.84 7.48 -7.90
CA TYR A 306 -1.61 7.83 -6.50
C TYR A 306 -2.60 7.15 -5.57
N TYR A 307 -2.22 7.08 -4.31
CA TYR A 307 -3.10 6.67 -3.24
C TYR A 307 -3.97 7.84 -2.78
N ALA A 308 -5.29 7.63 -2.77
CA ALA A 308 -6.28 8.56 -2.26
C ALA A 308 -6.96 7.92 -1.04
N TYR A 309 -6.36 8.12 0.13
CA TYR A 309 -6.76 7.44 1.35
C TYR A 309 -7.64 8.31 2.25
N ARG A 310 -8.83 7.82 2.56
CA ARG A 310 -9.66 8.34 3.65
C ARG A 310 -9.61 7.32 4.80
N PRO A 311 -8.75 7.53 5.82
CA PRO A 311 -8.66 6.62 6.97
C PRO A 311 -9.87 6.77 7.90
N THR A 312 -9.97 5.90 8.91
CA THR A 312 -11.05 6.00 9.91
C THR A 312 -11.13 7.38 10.55
N SER A 313 -12.32 7.77 11.01
CA SER A 313 -12.49 9.05 11.71
C SER A 313 -11.64 9.15 12.98
N ALA A 314 -11.36 8.03 13.66
CA ALA A 314 -10.43 8.00 14.80
C ALA A 314 -9.00 8.35 14.35
N THR A 315 -8.54 7.76 13.25
CA THR A 315 -7.23 8.06 12.66
C THR A 315 -7.13 9.52 12.20
N GLN A 316 -8.18 10.04 11.54
CA GLN A 316 -8.21 11.46 11.16
C GLN A 316 -8.08 12.40 12.37
N VAL A 317 -8.73 12.07 13.48
CA VAL A 317 -8.58 12.82 14.74
C VAL A 317 -7.15 12.68 15.27
N SER A 318 -6.56 11.49 15.22
CA SER A 318 -5.17 11.27 15.64
C SER A 318 -4.13 12.01 14.80
N MET A 319 -4.38 12.24 13.50
CA MET A 319 -3.49 12.99 12.62
C MET A 319 -3.28 14.45 13.06
N GLN A 320 -4.13 15.01 13.93
CA GLN A 320 -3.92 16.35 14.50
C GLN A 320 -2.64 16.46 15.34
N TRP A 321 -2.09 15.33 15.79
CA TRP A 321 -0.86 15.24 16.56
C TRP A 321 0.41 15.24 15.70
N LEU A 322 0.26 15.19 14.38
CA LEU A 322 1.36 15.31 13.44
C LEU A 322 1.68 16.79 13.20
N ASP A 323 2.97 17.11 13.15
CA ASP A 323 3.47 18.37 12.61
C ASP A 323 3.78 18.15 11.11
N ASP A 324 4.51 19.06 10.43
CA ASP A 324 4.82 18.87 9.01
C ASP A 324 5.61 17.59 8.76
N ARG A 325 6.79 17.43 9.36
CA ARG A 325 7.69 16.29 9.10
C ARG A 325 8.13 15.57 10.37
N ALA A 326 7.34 15.69 11.44
CA ALA A 326 7.63 15.08 12.73
C ALA A 326 6.33 14.79 13.50
N ALA A 327 6.40 13.87 14.46
CA ALA A 327 5.28 13.50 15.34
C ALA A 327 5.60 13.68 16.85
N PRO A 328 6.19 14.80 17.31
CA PRO A 328 6.64 14.93 18.70
C PRO A 328 5.50 14.93 19.73
N ARG A 329 4.26 15.12 19.27
CA ARG A 329 3.06 15.13 20.11
C ARG A 329 2.39 13.76 20.23
N VAL A 330 2.80 12.77 19.42
CA VAL A 330 2.34 11.38 19.56
C VAL A 330 3.10 10.72 20.72
N ARG A 331 2.36 10.26 21.73
CA ARG A 331 2.89 9.69 22.98
C ARG A 331 2.50 8.23 23.18
N ALA A 332 1.49 7.77 22.45
CA ALA A 332 0.98 6.42 22.52
C ALA A 332 0.36 6.03 21.18
N GLU A 333 0.39 4.73 20.90
CA GLU A 333 -0.19 4.14 19.70
C GLU A 333 -1.24 3.12 20.10
N ARG A 334 -2.31 3.02 19.31
CA ARG A 334 -3.33 2.00 19.49
C ARG A 334 -3.78 1.44 18.15
N ILE A 335 -3.65 0.12 18.02
CA ILE A 335 -4.24 -0.62 16.90
C ILE A 335 -5.71 -0.91 17.24
N LEU A 336 -6.61 -0.31 16.47
CA LEU A 336 -8.05 -0.55 16.55
C LEU A 336 -8.33 -1.92 15.94
N ARG A 337 -8.71 -2.90 16.76
CA ARG A 337 -9.03 -4.25 16.28
C ARG A 337 -10.28 -4.80 16.93
N ASP A 338 -10.18 -5.11 18.23
CA ASP A 338 -11.25 -5.81 18.95
C ASP A 338 -12.37 -4.83 19.33
N GLU A 339 -12.03 -3.56 19.50
CA GLU A 339 -12.98 -2.50 19.84
C GLU A 339 -13.83 -2.02 18.65
N ILE A 340 -13.48 -2.36 17.40
CA ILE A 340 -14.26 -1.94 16.23
C ILE A 340 -15.66 -2.59 16.30
N GLN A 341 -16.71 -1.79 16.19
CA GLN A 341 -18.10 -2.25 16.31
C GLN A 341 -18.76 -2.46 14.95
N CYS A 342 -18.45 -1.60 13.98
CA CYS A 342 -19.01 -1.63 12.64
C CYS A 342 -18.13 -0.90 11.63
N GLY A 343 -18.57 -0.95 10.37
CA GLY A 343 -17.90 -0.33 9.24
C GLY A 343 -17.23 -1.36 8.32
N GLU A 344 -16.76 -0.82 7.21
CA GLU A 344 -16.14 -1.49 6.09
C GLU A 344 -14.82 -0.81 5.77
N ASP A 345 -13.89 -1.61 5.26
CA ASP A 345 -12.74 -1.11 4.51
C ASP A 345 -13.08 -1.24 3.02
N GLU A 346 -13.40 -0.09 2.40
CA GLU A 346 -13.69 0.00 0.98
C GLU A 346 -12.41 0.36 0.23
N LEU A 347 -11.68 -0.66 -0.22
CA LEU A 347 -10.41 -0.54 -0.93
C LEU A 347 -10.56 -1.05 -2.37
N GLY A 348 -10.24 -0.19 -3.33
CA GLY A 348 -10.20 -0.54 -4.75
C GLY A 348 -9.35 0.41 -5.57
N VAL A 349 -9.44 0.27 -6.89
CA VAL A 349 -8.77 1.13 -7.86
C VAL A 349 -9.81 1.84 -8.71
N LEU A 350 -9.71 3.18 -8.80
CA LEU A 350 -10.49 4.02 -9.69
C LEU A 350 -9.66 4.38 -10.92
N LEU A 351 -9.97 3.77 -12.07
CA LEU A 351 -9.35 4.07 -13.35
C LEU A 351 -10.22 5.08 -14.09
N MET A 352 -9.63 6.20 -14.49
CA MET A 352 -10.31 7.28 -15.20
C MET A 352 -9.72 7.43 -16.60
N SER A 353 -10.55 7.19 -17.61
CA SER A 353 -10.20 7.37 -19.01
C SER A 353 -10.59 8.75 -19.50
N GLY A 354 -9.76 9.35 -20.35
CA GLY A 354 -10.11 10.57 -21.07
C GLY A 354 -11.19 10.37 -22.15
N ARG A 355 -11.54 9.11 -22.48
CA ARG A 355 -12.48 8.78 -23.57
C ARG A 355 -13.58 7.77 -23.20
N HIS A 356 -13.35 6.93 -22.19
CA HIS A 356 -14.18 5.75 -21.91
C HIS A 356 -14.83 5.77 -20.51
N GLY A 357 -14.92 6.95 -19.89
CA GLY A 357 -15.47 7.11 -18.54
C GLY A 357 -14.53 6.60 -17.46
N ALA A 358 -15.07 6.27 -16.28
CA ALA A 358 -14.28 5.73 -15.19
C ALA A 358 -14.87 4.41 -14.65
N VAL A 359 -13.99 3.57 -14.10
CA VAL A 359 -14.36 2.32 -13.43
C VAL A 359 -13.67 2.22 -12.07
N TRP A 360 -14.43 1.88 -11.05
CA TRP A 360 -13.90 1.44 -9.77
C TRP A 360 -14.02 -0.08 -9.66
N TYR A 361 -12.95 -0.76 -9.29
CA TYR A 361 -12.92 -2.19 -8.98
C TYR A 361 -12.29 -2.38 -7.60
N GLY A 362 -13.01 -3.01 -6.67
CA GLY A 362 -12.45 -3.28 -5.35
C GLY A 362 -13.38 -4.06 -4.43
N SER A 363 -12.98 -4.08 -3.16
CA SER A 363 -13.63 -4.76 -2.04
C SER A 363 -14.42 -3.78 -1.18
N ARG A 364 -15.51 -4.25 -0.58
CA ARG A 364 -16.26 -3.55 0.50
C ARG A 364 -16.38 -4.47 1.70
N LEU A 365 -15.23 -4.90 2.23
CA LEU A 365 -15.17 -5.91 3.28
C LEU A 365 -15.61 -5.28 4.61
N SER A 366 -16.63 -5.85 5.25
CA SER A 366 -17.06 -5.42 6.57
C SER A 366 -16.26 -6.09 7.68
N VAL A 367 -16.09 -5.40 8.81
CA VAL A 367 -15.42 -5.96 10.00
C VAL A 367 -16.13 -7.22 10.51
N GLN A 368 -17.47 -7.29 10.41
CA GLN A 368 -18.23 -8.48 10.84
C GLN A 368 -17.94 -9.68 9.95
N ARG A 369 -17.83 -9.46 8.63
CA ARG A 369 -17.46 -10.52 7.70
C ARG A 369 -16.01 -10.95 7.93
N ALA A 370 -15.09 -10.00 8.09
CA ALA A 370 -13.69 -10.34 8.33
C ALA A 370 -13.53 -11.24 9.55
N ARG A 371 -14.18 -10.88 10.66
CA ARG A 371 -14.19 -11.68 11.90
C ARG A 371 -14.87 -13.04 11.77
N SER A 372 -15.86 -13.17 10.89
CA SER A 372 -16.51 -14.48 10.64
C SER A 372 -15.68 -15.39 9.76
N LEU A 373 -14.77 -14.82 8.95
CA LEU A 373 -13.88 -15.56 8.06
C LEU A 373 -12.58 -15.99 8.75
N ALA A 374 -11.98 -15.11 9.56
CA ALA A 374 -10.72 -15.39 10.23
C ALA A 374 -10.62 -14.64 11.59
N PRO A 375 -10.18 -15.31 12.68
CA PRO A 375 -9.88 -14.63 13.93
C PRO A 375 -8.73 -13.63 13.77
N TYR A 376 -8.58 -12.71 14.73
CA TYR A 376 -7.53 -11.66 14.76
C TYR A 376 -7.57 -10.67 13.59
N ASN A 377 -8.63 -10.69 12.79
CA ASN A 377 -8.75 -9.86 11.61
C ASN A 377 -9.82 -8.77 11.76
N THR A 378 -9.48 -7.57 11.30
CA THR A 378 -10.41 -6.50 10.90
C THR A 378 -10.65 -6.60 9.39
N ALA A 379 -11.43 -5.68 8.81
CA ALA A 379 -11.54 -5.61 7.36
C ALA A 379 -10.17 -5.34 6.70
N THR A 380 -9.47 -4.31 7.18
CA THR A 380 -8.13 -3.91 6.74
C THR A 380 -7.13 -5.05 6.83
N SER A 381 -6.99 -5.68 8.01
CA SER A 381 -5.96 -6.70 8.18
C SER A 381 -6.25 -7.98 7.41
N LEU A 382 -7.52 -8.32 7.16
CA LEU A 382 -7.86 -9.47 6.33
C LEU A 382 -7.53 -9.24 4.86
N GLN A 383 -7.72 -8.03 4.36
CA GLN A 383 -7.32 -7.69 2.98
C GLN A 383 -5.82 -7.87 2.78
N VAL A 384 -5.01 -7.37 3.72
CA VAL A 384 -3.54 -7.54 3.68
C VAL A 384 -3.14 -9.01 3.83
N ALA A 385 -3.64 -9.68 4.88
CA ALA A 385 -3.29 -11.07 5.17
C ALA A 385 -3.67 -12.03 4.05
N SER A 386 -4.86 -11.87 3.46
CA SER A 386 -5.30 -12.73 2.36
C SER A 386 -4.56 -12.46 1.05
N SER A 387 -4.15 -11.22 0.81
CA SER A 387 -3.30 -10.88 -0.33
C SER A 387 -1.92 -11.53 -0.22
N LEU A 388 -1.25 -11.42 0.94
CA LEU A 388 0.02 -12.10 1.22
C LEU A 388 -0.06 -13.60 0.89
N VAL A 389 -1.11 -14.27 1.36
CA VAL A 389 -1.26 -15.72 1.13
C VAL A 389 -1.58 -16.05 -0.34
N ALA A 390 -2.33 -15.21 -1.06
CA ALA A 390 -2.53 -15.36 -2.50
C ALA A 390 -1.21 -15.19 -3.27
N GLY A 391 -0.39 -14.19 -2.91
CA GLY A 391 0.96 -14.00 -3.45
C GLY A 391 1.87 -15.20 -3.19
N MET A 392 1.86 -15.75 -1.98
CA MET A 392 2.62 -16.97 -1.64
C MET A 392 2.21 -18.17 -2.50
N GLN A 393 0.92 -18.35 -2.79
CA GLN A 393 0.45 -19.41 -3.70
C GLN A 393 0.95 -19.19 -5.13
N TRP A 394 0.96 -17.95 -5.62
CA TRP A 394 1.55 -17.62 -6.92
C TRP A 394 3.05 -17.91 -6.98
N MET A 395 3.79 -17.61 -5.92
CA MET A 395 5.23 -17.88 -5.82
C MET A 395 5.55 -19.38 -5.87
N LEU A 396 4.69 -20.23 -5.33
CA LEU A 396 4.85 -21.69 -5.44
C LEU A 396 4.71 -22.19 -6.88
N ALA A 397 3.88 -21.53 -7.69
CA ALA A 397 3.77 -21.81 -9.13
C ALA A 397 4.90 -21.17 -9.95
N ASN A 398 5.55 -20.14 -9.42
CA ASN A 398 6.59 -19.35 -10.08
C ASN A 398 7.83 -19.24 -9.16
N PRO A 399 8.57 -20.34 -8.92
CA PRO A 399 9.52 -20.41 -7.80
C PRO A 399 10.88 -19.77 -8.03
N ALA A 400 11.21 -19.38 -9.28
CA ALA A 400 12.54 -18.92 -9.66
C ALA A 400 12.46 -17.65 -10.53
N CYS A 401 11.80 -16.61 -10.03
CA CYS A 401 11.59 -15.34 -10.72
C CYS A 401 12.45 -14.20 -10.17
N GLY A 402 13.33 -14.46 -9.19
CA GLY A 402 14.09 -13.40 -8.53
C GLY A 402 13.21 -12.45 -7.73
N VAL A 403 13.54 -11.16 -7.74
CA VAL A 403 12.76 -10.12 -7.06
C VAL A 403 11.65 -9.64 -7.99
N VAL A 404 10.39 -9.72 -7.52
CA VAL A 404 9.19 -9.45 -8.31
C VAL A 404 8.27 -8.49 -7.56
N GLU A 405 7.74 -7.49 -8.26
CA GLU A 405 6.69 -6.60 -7.77
C GLU A 405 5.30 -7.13 -8.15
N SER A 406 4.28 -6.72 -7.39
CA SER A 406 2.87 -7.11 -7.57
C SER A 406 2.32 -6.86 -8.97
N ASP A 407 2.83 -5.86 -9.69
CA ASP A 407 2.40 -5.53 -11.06
C ASP A 407 2.76 -6.62 -12.07
N ALA A 408 3.78 -7.44 -11.81
CA ALA A 408 4.23 -8.50 -12.71
C ALA A 408 3.44 -9.82 -12.54
N LEU A 409 2.61 -9.94 -11.49
CA LEU A 409 1.86 -11.16 -11.23
C LEU A 409 0.79 -11.40 -12.30
N ASP A 410 0.53 -12.67 -12.59
CA ASP A 410 -0.68 -13.06 -13.31
C ASP A 410 -1.88 -12.79 -12.41
N PHE A 411 -2.72 -11.85 -12.84
CA PHE A 411 -3.77 -11.29 -12.00
C PHE A 411 -4.90 -12.28 -11.74
N ARG A 412 -5.19 -13.21 -12.68
CA ARG A 412 -6.34 -14.12 -12.58
C ARG A 412 -6.23 -15.11 -11.42
N PRO A 413 -5.16 -15.92 -11.30
CA PRO A 413 -5.03 -16.88 -10.20
C PRO A 413 -4.94 -16.16 -8.86
N VAL A 414 -4.17 -15.06 -8.79
CA VAL A 414 -4.01 -14.29 -7.54
C VAL A 414 -5.35 -13.69 -7.08
N LEU A 415 -6.10 -13.09 -8.00
CA LEU A 415 -7.44 -12.57 -7.69
C LEU A 415 -8.41 -13.69 -7.30
N ALA A 416 -8.36 -14.85 -7.96
CA ALA A 416 -9.21 -15.98 -7.64
C ALA A 416 -8.95 -16.50 -6.21
N ASP A 417 -7.69 -16.59 -5.80
CA ASP A 417 -7.28 -17.00 -4.46
C ASP A 417 -7.68 -15.98 -3.38
N ALA A 418 -7.61 -14.68 -3.70
CA ALA A 418 -7.98 -13.60 -2.79
C ALA A 418 -9.51 -13.35 -2.71
N ALA A 419 -10.26 -13.67 -3.78
CA ALA A 419 -11.63 -13.19 -3.98
C ALA A 419 -12.61 -13.53 -2.85
N HIS A 420 -12.49 -14.72 -2.25
CA HIS A 420 -13.37 -15.14 -1.16
C HIS A 420 -13.22 -14.23 0.08
N TRP A 421 -11.98 -13.84 0.38
CA TRP A 421 -11.60 -13.03 1.53
C TRP A 421 -11.95 -11.56 1.31
N TRP A 422 -11.76 -11.08 0.09
CA TRP A 422 -12.06 -9.71 -0.34
C TRP A 422 -13.54 -9.47 -0.70
N ALA A 423 -14.38 -10.50 -0.62
CA ALA A 423 -15.78 -10.35 -0.95
C ALA A 423 -16.52 -9.43 0.04
N PRO A 424 -17.46 -8.59 -0.44
CA PRO A 424 -17.88 -8.45 -1.83
C PRO A 424 -16.85 -7.66 -2.66
N LEU A 425 -16.37 -8.30 -3.73
CA LEU A 425 -15.65 -7.64 -4.82
C LEU A 425 -16.66 -7.16 -5.85
N SER A 426 -16.59 -5.89 -6.25
CA SER A 426 -17.53 -5.33 -7.22
C SER A 426 -16.88 -4.35 -8.20
N VAL A 427 -17.51 -4.22 -9.36
CA VAL A 427 -17.10 -3.33 -10.45
C VAL A 427 -18.21 -2.29 -10.64
N HIS A 428 -17.82 -1.02 -10.66
CA HIS A 428 -18.75 0.10 -10.78
C HIS A 428 -18.24 1.11 -11.79
N PHE A 429 -19.01 1.35 -12.85
CA PHE A 429 -18.76 2.43 -13.80
C PHE A 429 -19.37 3.72 -13.29
N THR A 430 -18.70 4.84 -13.54
CA THR A 430 -19.13 6.17 -13.10
C THR A 430 -18.69 7.25 -14.09
N ASP A 431 -19.51 8.29 -14.18
CA ASP A 431 -19.22 9.53 -14.93
C ASP A 431 -18.68 10.64 -14.01
N TRP A 432 -18.27 10.28 -12.78
CA TRP A 432 -17.72 11.23 -11.83
C TRP A 432 -16.45 11.88 -12.36
N LEU A 433 -16.36 13.19 -12.17
CA LEU A 433 -15.18 14.01 -12.45
C LEU A 433 -14.79 14.77 -11.18
N PRO A 434 -13.49 15.03 -10.95
CA PRO A 434 -13.02 15.72 -9.75
C PRO A 434 -13.56 17.15 -9.65
N ARG A 435 -13.87 17.77 -10.78
CA ARG A 435 -14.50 19.08 -10.86
C ARG A 435 -15.68 19.02 -11.85
N PRO A 436 -16.86 19.53 -11.49
CA PRO A 436 -17.98 19.61 -12.42
C PRO A 436 -17.60 20.36 -13.70
N GLY A 437 -17.84 19.73 -14.85
CA GLY A 437 -17.52 20.31 -16.17
C GLY A 437 -16.03 20.29 -16.52
N ALA A 438 -15.17 19.57 -15.78
CA ALA A 438 -13.79 19.36 -16.17
C ALA A 438 -13.71 18.76 -17.58
N THR A 439 -12.91 19.38 -18.45
CA THR A 439 -12.68 18.93 -19.82
C THR A 439 -11.40 18.12 -19.97
N SER A 440 -10.64 17.98 -18.89
CA SER A 440 -9.42 17.17 -18.78
C SER A 440 -9.35 16.51 -17.41
N LEU A 441 -8.46 15.53 -17.26
CA LEU A 441 -8.17 14.84 -15.99
C LEU A 441 -6.83 15.32 -15.40
N ALA A 442 -6.57 16.63 -15.43
CA ALA A 442 -5.33 17.16 -14.88
C ALA A 442 -5.30 17.03 -13.35
N PHE A 443 -4.16 16.65 -12.78
CA PHE A 443 -4.00 16.43 -11.33
C PHE A 443 -4.43 17.63 -10.49
N THR A 444 -4.22 18.87 -10.97
CA THR A 444 -4.63 20.09 -10.25
C THR A 444 -6.15 20.18 -10.02
N ASP A 445 -6.97 19.51 -10.83
CA ASP A 445 -8.43 19.46 -10.61
C ASP A 445 -8.81 18.54 -9.44
N PHE A 446 -7.92 17.60 -9.07
CA PHE A 446 -8.13 16.70 -7.94
C PHE A 446 -7.71 17.33 -6.61
N LEU A 447 -6.78 18.28 -6.61
CA LEU A 447 -6.34 18.95 -5.38
C LEU A 447 -7.47 19.77 -4.75
N LEU A 448 -7.62 19.64 -3.43
CA LEU A 448 -8.57 20.47 -2.66
C LEU A 448 -7.98 21.82 -2.30
N ASP A 449 -6.66 21.89 -2.12
CA ASP A 449 -5.98 23.09 -1.69
C ASP A 449 -5.77 24.02 -2.88
N ASP A 450 -6.29 25.24 -2.80
CA ASP A 450 -5.94 26.31 -3.72
C ASP A 450 -4.51 26.79 -3.34
N PRO A 451 -3.48 26.58 -4.19
CA PRO A 451 -2.12 27.04 -3.89
C PRO A 451 -2.01 28.57 -3.73
N THR A 452 -3.10 29.33 -3.97
CA THR A 452 -3.15 30.79 -3.80
C THR A 452 -3.73 31.26 -2.45
N ALA A 453 -4.24 30.36 -1.61
CA ALA A 453 -4.77 30.73 -0.30
C ALA A 453 -3.62 30.98 0.70
N GLN A 454 -3.12 32.22 0.74
CA GLN A 454 -2.26 32.66 1.84
C GLN A 454 -2.97 32.42 3.19
N PRO A 455 -2.26 31.96 4.23
CA PRO A 455 -2.85 31.90 5.56
C PRO A 455 -3.29 33.32 5.94
N VAL A 456 -4.57 33.48 6.24
CA VAL A 456 -5.11 34.75 6.77
C VAL A 456 -4.32 35.07 8.03
N ALA A 457 -3.41 36.03 7.94
CA ALA A 457 -2.69 36.53 9.09
C ALA A 457 -3.74 37.04 10.10
N CYS A 458 -3.81 36.38 11.26
CA CYS A 458 -4.57 36.89 12.39
C CYS A 458 -4.07 38.30 12.69
N GLN A 459 -4.86 39.32 12.33
CA GLN A 459 -4.60 40.68 12.76
C GLN A 459 -4.72 40.73 14.28
N PRO A 460 -3.74 41.32 14.99
CA PRO A 460 -3.84 41.46 16.44
C PRO A 460 -5.00 42.39 16.76
N ALA A 461 -5.87 41.93 17.66
CA ALA A 461 -7.00 42.71 18.15
C ALA A 461 -6.51 44.05 18.71
N THR A 462 -6.91 45.15 18.07
CA THR A 462 -6.73 46.50 18.61
C THR A 462 -7.66 46.68 19.80
N SER A 463 -7.09 46.77 21.00
CA SER A 463 -7.78 47.16 22.22
C SER A 463 -8.39 48.57 22.08
N PRO A 464 -9.66 48.81 22.46
CA PRO A 464 -10.19 50.15 22.53
C PRO A 464 -9.76 50.80 23.85
N THR A 465 -8.97 51.86 23.75
CA THR A 465 -8.83 52.87 24.79
C THR A 465 -10.19 53.53 25.04
N MET A 466 -10.79 53.29 26.20
CA MET A 466 -11.82 54.17 26.76
C MET A 466 -11.19 55.06 27.80
N ALA A 467 -11.16 56.36 27.50
CA ALA A 467 -10.91 57.42 28.46
C ALA A 467 -12.21 57.74 29.20
N CYS A 468 -12.15 57.73 30.53
CA CYS A 468 -12.77 58.71 31.41
C CYS A 468 -12.01 58.73 32.74
#